data_AF-A0A849U8Y6-F1
#
_entry.id   AF-A0A849U8Y6-F1
#
_cell.length_a   1.000
_cell.length_b   1.000
_cell.length_c   1.000
_cell.angle_alpha   90.00
_cell.angle_beta   90.00
_cell.angle_gamma   90.00
#
_symmetry.space_group_name_H-M   'P 1'
#
loop_
_entity.id
_entity.type
_entity.pdbx_description
1 polymer ?
#
loop_
_entity_poly.entity_id
_entity_poly.type
_entity_poly.pdbx_seq_one_letter_code
_entity_poly.pdbx_strand_id
1 'polypeptide(L)' 'MGGVVELFVIMLIVAGAAFAPLGYFIYKFTQKNAEPFGDIEPHGDSPSVVNDFAEKAIGFIKAKLSKK' A
#
# COMPACT_ATOMS: atom_id res chain seq x y z
N MET A 1 27.17 18.58 1.90
CA MET A 1 25.74 18.73 2.28
C MET A 1 24.80 17.87 1.42
N GLY A 2 25.02 17.69 0.12
CA GLY A 2 24.11 16.91 -0.76
C GLY A 2 23.88 15.45 -0.33
N GLY A 3 24.92 14.69 0.03
CA GLY A 3 24.76 13.28 0.39
C GLY A 3 23.91 13.02 1.66
N VAL A 4 23.93 13.95 2.63
CA VAL A 4 23.09 13.82 3.84
C VAL A 4 21.63 14.14 3.52
N VAL A 5 21.39 15.14 2.66
CA VAL A 5 20.04 15.49 2.20
C VAL A 5 19.42 14.35 1.41
N GLU A 6 20.18 13.73 0.51
CA GLU A 6 19.72 12.58 -0.27
C GLU A 6 19.37 11.38 0.62
N LEU A 7 20.23 11.05 1.59
CA LEU A 7 19.97 10.01 2.59
C LEU A 7 18.69 10.29 3.38
N PHE A 8 18.50 11.53 3.82
CA PHE A 8 17.31 11.94 4.57
C PHE A 8 16.03 11.80 3.74
N VAL A 9 16.06 12.19 2.46
CA VAL A 9 14.92 12.05 1.54
C VAL A 9 14.59 10.57 1.30
N ILE A 10 15.59 9.72 1.06
CA ILE A 10 15.37 8.28 0.87
C ILE A 10 14.77 7.64 2.12
N MET A 11 15.27 8.00 3.32
CA MET A 11 14.70 7.52 4.57
C MET A 11 13.22 7.90 4.73
N LEU A 12 12.84 9.13 4.37
CA LEU A 12 11.45 9.55 4.41
C LEU A 12 10.56 8.77 3.43
N ILE A 13 11.06 8.48 2.22
CA ILE A 13 10.33 7.68 1.23
C ILE A 13 10.11 6.25 1.76
N VAL A 14 11.15 5.62 2.30
CA VAL A 14 11.08 4.27 2.85
C VAL A 14 10.15 4.22 4.07
N ALA A 15 10.27 5.18 4.98
CA ALA A 15 9.38 5.30 6.13
C ALA A 15 7.92 5.49 5.68
N GLY A 16 7.66 6.42 4.75
CA GLY A 16 6.33 6.64 4.19
C GLY A 16 5.73 5.37 3.59
N ALA A 17 6.51 4.62 2.80
CA ALA A 17 6.08 3.37 2.21
C ALA A 17 5.79 2.27 3.25
N ALA A 18 6.60 2.19 4.32
CA ALA A 18 6.41 1.21 5.39
C ALA A 18 5.21 1.53 6.29
N PHE A 19 4.97 2.81 6.59
CA PHE A 19 3.87 3.24 7.46
C PHE A 19 2.56 3.50 6.72
N ALA A 20 2.56 3.65 5.39
CA ALA A 20 1.34 3.87 4.61
C ALA A 20 0.28 2.76 4.81
N PRO A 21 0.61 1.45 4.80
CA PRO A 21 -0.38 0.41 5.09
C PRO A 21 -0.97 0.54 6.50
N LEU A 22 -0.11 0.84 7.49
CA LEU A 22 -0.52 0.99 8.88
C LEU A 22 -1.45 2.19 9.07
N GLY A 23 -1.14 3.32 8.44
CA GLY A 23 -2.01 4.50 8.40
C GLY A 23 -3.34 4.23 7.70
N TYR A 24 -3.33 3.48 6.59
CA TYR A 24 -4.55 3.06 5.89
C TYR A 24 -5.45 2.19 6.78
N PHE A 25 -4.87 1.23 7.51
CA PHE A 25 -5.62 0.41 8.46
C PHE A 25 -6.26 1.27 9.55
N ILE A 26 -5.46 2.10 10.24
CA ILE A 26 -5.97 2.98 11.31
C ILE A 26 -7.11 3.86 10.79
N TYR A 27 -6.92 4.50 9.63
CA TYR A 27 -7.95 5.33 9.02
C TYR A 27 -9.25 4.54 8.78
N LYS A 28 -9.15 3.35 8.18
CA LYS A 28 -10.31 2.53 7.83
C LYS A 28 -11.05 2.00 9.06
N PHE A 29 -10.33 1.61 10.11
CA PHE A 29 -10.91 1.13 11.36
C PHE A 29 -11.49 2.24 12.25
N THR A 30 -11.06 3.49 12.05
CA THR A 30 -11.55 4.64 12.85
C THR A 30 -12.82 5.27 12.26
N GLN A 31 -13.21 4.89 11.05
CA GLN A 31 -14.45 5.38 10.44
C GLN A 31 -15.69 4.85 11.18
N LYS A 32 -16.56 5.75 11.65
CA LYS A 32 -17.84 5.39 12.26
C LYS A 32 -18.73 4.71 11.21
N ASN A 33 -19.22 3.51 11.51
CA ASN A 33 -20.02 2.64 10.63
C ASN A 33 -19.27 2.07 9.40
N ALA A 34 -17.94 2.05 9.41
CA ALA A 34 -17.22 1.30 8.40
C ALA A 34 -17.28 -0.20 8.73
N GLU A 35 -17.67 -1.02 7.76
CA GLU A 35 -17.35 -2.43 7.71
C GLU A 35 -15.95 -2.54 7.09
N PRO A 36 -14.85 -2.60 7.86
CA PRO A 36 -13.50 -2.39 7.33
C PRO A 36 -13.12 -3.45 6.28
N PHE A 37 -13.83 -4.59 6.31
CA PHE A 37 -13.71 -5.71 5.39
C PHE A 37 -15.07 -6.28 4.90
N GLY A 38 -16.20 -5.62 5.17
CA GLY A 38 -17.54 -6.14 4.82
C GLY A 38 -17.93 -7.41 5.59
N ASP A 39 -18.93 -8.13 5.09
CA ASP A 39 -19.24 -9.52 5.46
C ASP A 39 -18.06 -10.42 5.05
N ILE A 40 -17.33 -10.95 6.03
CA ILE A 40 -16.16 -11.82 5.84
C ILE A 40 -16.51 -13.26 5.38
N GLU A 41 -17.55 -13.41 4.55
CA GLU A 41 -17.92 -14.72 4.00
C GLU A 41 -16.80 -15.22 3.07
N PRO A 42 -16.32 -16.47 3.23
CA PRO A 42 -15.15 -16.99 2.52
C PRO A 42 -15.51 -17.37 1.08
N HIS A 43 -15.57 -16.39 0.20
CA HIS A 43 -15.67 -16.62 -1.23
C HIS A 43 -14.39 -16.15 -1.89
N GLY A 44 -13.56 -17.14 -2.26
CA GLY A 44 -12.23 -17.00 -2.82
C GLY A 44 -12.12 -16.30 -4.18
N ASP A 45 -13.12 -15.51 -4.56
CA ASP A 45 -13.20 -14.73 -5.81
C ASP A 45 -13.91 -13.38 -5.62
N SER A 46 -13.98 -12.85 -4.38
CA SER A 46 -14.59 -11.54 -4.14
C SER A 46 -13.63 -10.42 -4.59
N PRO A 47 -14.01 -9.55 -5.55
CA PRO A 47 -13.14 -8.51 -6.08
C PRO A 47 -12.82 -7.49 -4.98
N SER A 48 -11.62 -7.57 -4.42
CA SER A 48 -11.18 -6.62 -3.41
C SER A 48 -10.37 -5.51 -4.08
N VAL A 49 -10.84 -4.27 -3.95
CA VAL A 49 -10.18 -3.07 -4.49
C VAL A 49 -8.72 -2.98 -4.02
N VAL A 50 -8.43 -3.50 -2.82
CA VAL A 50 -7.08 -3.58 -2.25
C VAL A 50 -6.22 -4.61 -2.98
N ASN A 51 -6.76 -5.80 -3.28
CA ASN A 51 -6.04 -6.82 -4.05
C ASN A 51 -5.79 -6.34 -5.49
N ASP A 52 -6.80 -5.75 -6.14
CA ASP A 52 -6.66 -5.22 -7.51
C ASP A 52 -5.60 -4.10 -7.56
N PHE A 53 -5.56 -3.24 -6.54
CA PHE A 53 -4.56 -2.19 -6.43
C PHE A 53 -3.17 -2.76 -6.16
N ALA A 54 -3.04 -3.74 -5.26
CA ALA A 54 -1.79 -4.42 -4.97
C ALA A 54 -1.25 -5.16 -6.20
N GLU A 55 -2.09 -5.90 -6.89
CA GLU A 55 -1.73 -6.66 -8.10
C GLU A 55 -1.31 -5.72 -9.24
N LYS A 56 -2.01 -4.59 -9.43
CA LYS A 56 -1.59 -3.54 -10.37
C LYS A 56 -0.27 -2.88 -9.98
N ALA A 57 -0.06 -2.58 -8.70
CA ALA A 57 1.18 -1.97 -8.22
C ALA A 57 2.38 -2.93 -8.40
N ILE A 58 2.21 -4.19 -8.05
CA ILE A 58 3.20 -5.25 -8.24
C ILE A 58 3.48 -5.45 -9.73
N GLY A 59 2.43 -5.52 -10.57
CA GLY A 59 2.54 -5.63 -12.02
C GLY A 59 3.30 -4.45 -12.64
N PHE A 60 3.03 -3.23 -12.19
CA PHE A 60 3.72 -2.02 -12.65
C PHE A 60 5.20 -2.03 -12.28
N ILE A 61 5.55 -2.41 -11.03
CA ILE A 61 6.93 -2.53 -10.58
C ILE A 61 7.66 -3.63 -11.37
N LYS A 62 7.03 -4.79 -11.55
CA LYS A 62 7.59 -5.92 -12.31
C LYS A 62 7.81 -5.56 -13.78
N ALA A 63 6.86 -4.88 -14.42
CA ALA A 63 6.99 -4.42 -15.80
C ALA A 63 8.12 -3.39 -15.96
N LYS A 64 8.32 -2.50 -14.98
CA LYS A 64 9.40 -1.51 -14.99
C LYS A 64 10.78 -2.12 -14.75
N LEU A 65 10.86 -3.17 -13.93
CA LEU A 65 12.10 -3.93 -13.68
C LEU A 65 12.46 -4.87 -14.84
N SER A 66 11.47 -5.46 -15.50
CA SER A 66 11.67 -6.36 -16.65
C SER A 66 12.03 -5.64 -17.95
N LYS A 67 11.89 -4.31 -18.01
CA LYS A 67 12.20 -3.48 -19.19
C LYS A 67 13.63 -2.94 -19.20
N LYS A 68 14.50 -3.43 -18.29
CA LYS A 68 15.93 -3.16 -18.23
C LYS A 68 16.70 -4.44 -18.53
#